data_AF-A0A7Z3GYF4-F1
#
_entry.id   AF-A0A7Z3GYF4-F1
#
_cell.length_a   1.000
_cell.length_b   1.000
_cell.length_c   1.000
_cell.angle_alpha   90.00
_cell.angle_beta   90.00
_cell.angle_gamma   90.00
#
_symmetry.space_group_name_H-M   'P 1'
#
loop_
_entity.id
_entity.type
_entity.pdbx_description
1 polymer ?
#
loop_
_entity_poly.entity_id
_entity_poly.type
_entity_poly.pdbx_seq_one_letter_code
_entity_poly.pdbx_strand_id
1 'polypeptide(L)'
;MLFNEDNFADIDLNLIIIFLVLFRERSVSRTAERLHVKQPAISGSLARLRKRFDDPLFLRSSRTMRPTSKAEELAQALTPAIRQIEAVIRL
;
A
#
# COMPACT_ATOMS: atom_id res chain seq x y z
N MET A 1 -25.91 3.12 9.92
CA MET A 1 -24.87 2.20 9.41
C MET A 1 -23.54 2.94 9.51
N LEU A 2 -22.51 2.35 10.14
CA LEU A 2 -21.32 3.07 10.63
C LEU A 2 -20.31 3.47 9.53
N PHE A 3 -20.42 2.94 8.32
CA PHE A 3 -19.71 3.39 7.12
C PHE A 3 -20.33 2.68 5.92
N ASN A 4 -20.13 3.19 4.70
CA ASN A 4 -20.61 2.54 3.48
C ASN A 4 -19.69 1.36 3.12
N GLU A 5 -20.18 0.13 3.30
CA GLU A 5 -19.46 -1.11 3.03
C GLU A 5 -19.10 -1.26 1.54
N ASP A 6 -19.91 -0.70 0.63
CA ASP A 6 -19.65 -0.74 -0.82
C ASP A 6 -18.34 -0.02 -1.19
N ASN A 7 -17.93 0.98 -0.40
CA ASN A 7 -16.64 1.67 -0.61
C ASN A 7 -15.43 0.78 -0.30
N PHE A 8 -15.62 -0.31 0.45
CA PHE A 8 -14.58 -1.26 0.85
C PHE A 8 -14.70 -2.61 0.13
N ALA A 9 -15.85 -2.96 -0.44
CA ALA A 9 -16.05 -4.20 -1.17
C ALA A 9 -15.02 -4.42 -2.30
N ASP A 10 -14.57 -3.32 -2.92
CA ASP A 10 -13.57 -3.33 -3.99
C ASP A 10 -12.12 -3.10 -3.52
N ILE A 11 -11.91 -2.78 -2.23
CA ILE A 11 -10.59 -2.51 -1.66
C ILE A 11 -10.24 -3.54 -0.58
N ASP A 12 -9.35 -4.45 -0.96
CA ASP A 12 -8.63 -5.29 -0.01
C ASP A 12 -7.72 -4.40 0.85
N LEU A 13 -8.01 -4.26 2.14
CA LEU A 13 -7.25 -3.45 3.10
C LEU A 13 -5.77 -3.86 3.17
N ASN A 14 -5.44 -5.10 2.84
CA ASN A 14 -4.06 -5.56 2.74
C ASN A 14 -3.27 -4.82 1.65
N LEU A 15 -3.94 -4.32 0.61
CA LEU A 15 -3.31 -3.46 -0.41
C LEU A 15 -2.75 -2.18 0.19
N ILE A 16 -3.47 -1.59 1.15
CA ILE A 16 -3.03 -0.36 1.83
C ILE A 16 -1.79 -0.62 2.67
N ILE A 17 -1.75 -1.74 3.39
CA ILE A 17 -0.57 -2.14 4.16
C ILE A 17 0.63 -2.39 3.25
N ILE A 18 0.46 -3.15 2.17
CA ILE A 18 1.52 -3.40 1.18
C ILE A 18 2.02 -2.08 0.57
N PHE A 19 1.11 -1.18 0.24
CA PHE A 19 1.45 0.14 -0.30
C PHE A 19 2.34 0.94 0.69
N LEU A 20 1.92 1.07 1.95
CA LEU A 20 2.66 1.84 2.96
C LEU A 20 4.01 1.21 3.29
N VAL A 21 4.10 -0.12 3.34
CA VAL A 21 5.39 -0.81 3.54
C VAL A 21 6.29 -0.61 2.32
N LEU A 22 5.79 -0.74 1.10
CA LEU A 22 6.58 -0.47 -0.11
C LEU A 22 7.03 0.99 -0.19
N PHE A 23 6.17 1.92 0.24
CA PHE A 23 6.51 3.33 0.34
C PHE A 23 7.65 3.58 1.32
N ARG A 24 7.71 2.87 2.45
CA ARG A 24 8.83 2.97 3.39
C ARG A 24 10.09 2.28 2.87
N GLU A 25 9.96 1.03 2.43
CA GLU A 25 11.10 0.18 2.09
C GLU A 25 11.73 0.54 0.74
N ARG A 26 11.00 1.18 -0.18
CA ARG A 26 11.44 1.53 -1.54
C ARG A 26 12.01 0.32 -2.32
N SER A 27 11.57 -0.89 -1.97
CA SER A 27 12.04 -2.16 -2.54
C SER A 27 10.97 -3.25 -2.42
N VAL A 28 10.64 -3.90 -3.53
CA VAL A 28 9.68 -5.03 -3.56
C VAL A 28 10.19 -6.21 -2.74
N SER A 29 11.49 -6.53 -2.84
CA SER A 29 12.10 -7.65 -2.11
C SER A 29 12.03 -7.45 -0.60
N ARG A 30 12.44 -6.26 -0.11
CA ARG A 30 12.38 -5.94 1.33
C ARG A 30 10.95 -5.87 1.84
N THR A 31 10.01 -5.38 1.02
CA THR A 31 8.59 -5.36 1.37
C THR A 31 8.05 -6.78 1.54
N ALA A 32 8.40 -7.69 0.63
CA ALA A 32 7.99 -9.09 0.69
C ALA A 32 8.54 -9.78 1.95
N GLU A 33 9.83 -9.57 2.25
CA GLU A 33 10.47 -10.06 3.46
C GLU A 33 9.82 -9.52 4.73
N ARG A 34 9.60 -8.20 4.81
CA ARG A 34 8.98 -7.52 5.97
C ARG A 34 7.56 -8.00 6.26
N LEU A 35 6.82 -8.39 5.21
CA LEU A 35 5.46 -8.88 5.30
C LEU A 35 5.37 -10.41 5.32
N HIS A 36 6.50 -11.12 5.33
CA HIS A 36 6.56 -12.59 5.29
C HIS A 36 5.78 -13.21 4.12
N VAL A 37 5.80 -12.57 2.95
CA VAL A 37 5.16 -13.05 1.71
C VAL A 37 6.15 -13.19 0.57
N LYS A 38 5.74 -13.85 -0.52
CA LYS A 38 6.57 -13.95 -1.73
C LYS A 38 6.45 -12.67 -2.58
N GLN A 39 7.54 -12.28 -3.25
CA GLN A 39 7.55 -11.10 -4.13
C GLN A 39 6.42 -11.05 -5.18
N PRO A 40 5.97 -12.17 -5.81
CA PRO A 40 4.82 -12.14 -6.72
C PRO A 40 3.54 -11.61 -6.08
N ALA A 41 3.33 -11.82 -4.77
CA ALA A 41 2.19 -11.26 -4.04
C ALA A 41 2.26 -9.73 -3.95
N ILE A 42 3.46 -9.18 -3.73
CA ILE A 42 3.70 -7.73 -3.72
C ILE A 42 3.49 -7.14 -5.11
N SER A 43 4.05 -7.77 -6.15
CA SER A 43 3.89 -7.30 -7.54
C SER A 43 2.43 -7.34 -8.00
N GLY A 44 1.68 -8.39 -7.67
CA GLY A 44 0.25 -8.49 -7.97
C GLY A 44 -0.57 -7.42 -7.24
N SER A 45 -0.26 -7.14 -5.98
CA SER A 45 -0.90 -6.09 -5.20
C SER A 45 -0.61 -4.70 -5.75
N LEU A 46 0.65 -4.44 -6.14
CA LEU A 46 1.03 -3.20 -6.82
C LEU A 46 0.30 -3.03 -8.16
N ALA A 47 0.11 -4.11 -8.94
CA ALA A 47 -0.67 -4.04 -10.18
C ALA A 47 -2.14 -3.65 -9.93
N ARG A 48 -2.77 -4.20 -8.89
CA ARG A 48 -4.15 -3.82 -8.50
C ARG A 48 -4.24 -2.36 -8.06
N LEU A 49 -3.30 -1.92 -7.23
CA LEU A 49 -3.21 -0.52 -6.78
C LEU A 49 -3.05 0.45 -7.96
N ARG A 50 -2.17 0.11 -8.91
CA ARG A 50 -1.95 0.92 -10.13
C ARG A 50 -3.22 1.08 -10.95
N LYS A 51 -3.95 -0.01 -11.16
CA LYS A 51 -5.23 0.02 -11.88
C LYS A 51 -6.27 0.86 -11.13
N ARG A 52 -6.34 0.76 -9.81
CA ARG A 52 -7.34 1.46 -8.99
C ARG A 52 -7.15 2.98 -9.00
N PHE A 53 -5.90 3.43 -8.91
CA PHE A 53 -5.57 4.85 -8.82
C PHE A 53 -5.22 5.48 -10.16
N ASP A 54 -5.19 4.68 -11.23
CA ASP A 54 -4.74 5.09 -12.57
C ASP A 54 -3.38 5.80 -12.55
N ASP A 55 -2.46 5.27 -11.75
CA ASP A 55 -1.13 5.85 -11.51
C ASP A 55 -0.10 4.73 -11.34
N PRO A 56 1.14 4.86 -11.85
CA PRO A 56 2.15 3.82 -11.68
C PRO A 56 2.60 3.66 -10.23
N LEU A 57 2.31 4.61 -9.35
CA LEU A 57 2.59 4.74 -7.91
C LEU A 57 4.07 4.72 -7.54
N PHE A 58 4.83 3.80 -8.13
CA PHE A 58 6.25 3.64 -7.96
C PHE A 58 6.90 3.39 -9.32
N LEU A 59 7.85 4.27 -9.65
CA LEU A 59 8.71 4.18 -10.82
C LEU A 59 9.99 3.43 -10.43
N ARG A 60 10.45 2.53 -11.30
CA ARG A 60 11.68 1.79 -11.08
C ARG A 60 12.88 2.64 -11.48
N SER A 61 13.80 2.89 -10.56
CA SER A 61 15.07 3.58 -10.82
C SER A 61 16.22 2.69 -10.38
N SER A 62 16.94 2.10 -11.34
CA SER A 62 18.09 1.19 -11.18
C SER A 62 17.96 0.09 -10.10
N ARG A 63 17.97 0.44 -8.80
CA ARG A 63 17.82 -0.47 -7.65
C ARG A 63 16.72 -0.09 -6.65
N THR A 64 16.01 1.01 -6.87
CA THR A 64 15.01 1.54 -5.94
C THR A 64 13.67 1.77 -6.62
N MET A 65 12.62 1.78 -5.80
CA MET A 65 11.27 2.15 -6.19
C MET A 65 11.04 3.60 -5.75
N ARG A 66 10.95 4.53 -6.70
CA ARG A 66 10.66 5.95 -6.43
C ARG A 66 9.16 6.19 -6.51
N PRO A 67 8.50 6.73 -5.47
CA PRO A 67 7.08 7.05 -5.52
C PRO A 67 6.81 8.14 -6.55
N THR A 68 5.59 8.15 -7.08
CA THR A 68 5.00 9.30 -7.78
C THR A 68 4.49 10.32 -6.77
N SER A 69 4.16 11.54 -7.23
CA SER A 69 3.46 12.53 -6.40
C SER A 69 2.16 11.97 -5.82
N LYS A 70 1.41 11.21 -6.62
CA LYS A 70 0.18 10.52 -6.18
C LYS A 70 0.46 9.56 -5.02
N ALA A 71 1.53 8.78 -5.10
CA ALA A 71 1.90 7.87 -4.00
C ALA A 71 2.34 8.64 -2.74
N GLU A 72 2.99 9.80 -2.86
CA GLU A 72 3.31 10.63 -1.70
C GLU A 72 2.05 11.18 -1.03
N GLU A 73 1.10 11.72 -1.80
CA GLU A 73 -0.21 12.18 -1.30
C GLU A 73 -0.98 11.06 -0.60
N LEU A 74 -1.05 9.89 -1.23
CA LEU A 74 -1.72 8.71 -0.65
C LEU A 74 -1.07 8.29 0.66
N ALA A 75 0.27 8.22 0.72
CA ALA A 75 0.97 7.83 1.94
C ALA A 75 0.70 8.83 3.08
N GLN A 76 0.70 10.13 2.78
CA GLN A 76 0.40 11.18 3.74
C GLN A 76 -1.04 11.06 4.28
N ALA A 77 -2.02 10.80 3.42
CA ALA A 77 -3.42 10.67 3.82
C ALA A 77 -3.72 9.36 4.57
N LEU A 78 -3.13 8.23 4.15
CA LEU A 78 -3.45 6.90 4.69
C LEU A 78 -2.75 6.59 6.01
N THR A 79 -1.52 7.09 6.21
CA THR A 79 -0.73 6.83 7.42
C THR A 79 -1.48 7.13 8.72
N PRO A 80 -2.10 8.32 8.93
CA PRO A 80 -2.83 8.59 10.17
C PRO A 80 -4.03 7.67 10.37
N ALA A 81 -4.77 7.33 9.31
CA ALA A 81 -5.92 6.43 9.39
C ALA A 81 -5.50 5.01 9.81
N ILE A 82 -4.43 4.46 9.21
CA ILE A 82 -3.91 3.14 9.58
C ILE A 82 -3.37 3.13 11.02
N ARG A 83 -2.73 4.22 11.48
CA ARG A 83 -2.28 4.33 12.88
C ARG A 83 -3.44 4.31 13.88
N GLN A 84 -4.59 4.89 13.52
CA GLN A 84 -5.79 4.81 14.38
C GLN A 84 -6.32 3.38 14.46
N ILE A 85 -6.42 2.69 13.31
CA ILE A 85 -6.84 1.28 13.28
C ILE A 85 -5.87 0.41 14.09
N GLU A 86 -4.56 0.58 13.91
CA GLU A 86 -3.52 -0.13 14.65
C GLU A 86 -3.62 0.09 16.17
N ALA A 87 -3.91 1.33 16.60
CA ALA A 87 -4.08 1.64 18.02
C ALA A 87 -5.25 0.89 18.65
N VAL A 88 -6.33 0.64 17.89
CA VAL A 88 -7.49 -0.13 18.36
C VAL A 88 -7.20 -1.63 18.38
N ILE A 89 -6.52 -2.17 17.35
CA ILE A 89 -6.21 -3.61 17.27
C ILE A 89 -5.23 -4.07 18.36
N ARG A 90 -4.38 -3.18 18.86
CA ARG A 90 -3.40 -3.48 19.92
C ARG A 90 -3.97 -3.43 21.34
N LEU A 91 -5.25 -3.07 21.51
CA LEU A 91 -5.95 -3.18 22.80
C LEU A 91 -6.17 -4.65 23.16
#